data_AF-A0A1C5T2V5-F1
#
_entry.id   AF-A0A1C5T2V5-F1
#
_cell.length_a   1.000
_cell.length_b   1.000
_cell.length_c   1.000
_cell.angle_alpha   90.00
_cell.angle_beta   90.00
_cell.angle_gamma   90.00
#
_symmetry.space_group_name_H-M   'P 1'
#
loop_
_entity.id
_entity.type
_entity.pdbx_description
1 polymer ?
#
loop_
_entity_poly.entity_id
_entity_poly.type
_entity_poly.pdbx_seq_one_letter_code
_entity_poly.pdbx_strand_id
1 'polypeptide(L)'
;MEQPTKIVSVAALPQVRVLGRTTGTDVVNLFWTGSGIEFIYTGSEIQVEVNADFDAYEPWLAVELNGVQISRVPLNKGKNEVCLFRGMTVGKPKHVRILKEVQAMHQDPGHLLQIVGLQYADGEFLQLPEPKYRLEFVGDSITSGEGTVGAVYEEDWISAFFSAMNTYPRMVADALSAEYRVVSQSGWGIVTGWDGNVENKIPPFYTQVCGLLTGERNASLGALEDYDFEAWQPDAVIINLGTNDVTAIQSAAELGQEWAGTRDIEEVKEILTTAIGDFLKVVRESNPTAQIIWGYGMLGDNFLSAIREAVEGYAEQTADSRIHFLQLPDTTPDTVGSRLHPGMKAHQITAKEIETYLQELL
;
A
#
# COMPACT_ATOMS: atom_id res chain seq x y z
N MET A 1 1.06 -26.67 -29.54
CA MET A 1 0.24 -25.66 -28.85
C MET A 1 0.56 -24.34 -29.52
N GLU A 2 -0.40 -23.76 -30.23
CA GLU A 2 -0.25 -22.40 -30.78
C GLU A 2 -0.14 -21.43 -29.59
N GLN A 3 0.83 -20.53 -29.64
CA GLN A 3 0.92 -19.45 -28.66
C GLN A 3 -0.31 -18.55 -28.83
N PRO A 4 -0.96 -18.10 -27.73
CA PRO A 4 -2.06 -17.15 -27.82
C PRO A 4 -1.54 -15.86 -28.48
N THR A 5 -2.09 -15.50 -29.64
CA THR A 5 -1.57 -14.37 -30.43
C THR A 5 -2.31 -13.04 -30.19
N LYS A 6 -3.41 -13.04 -29.43
CA LYS A 6 -4.21 -11.84 -29.19
C LYS A 6 -4.19 -11.44 -27.71
N ILE A 7 -3.80 -10.20 -27.46
CA ILE A 7 -3.92 -9.54 -26.15
C ILE A 7 -5.37 -9.10 -25.97
N VAL A 8 -5.95 -9.40 -24.81
CA VAL A 8 -7.30 -8.96 -24.42
C VAL A 8 -7.14 -7.97 -23.27
N SER A 9 -7.66 -6.75 -23.44
CA SER A 9 -7.61 -5.72 -22.40
C SER A 9 -8.46 -6.11 -21.19
N VAL A 10 -8.12 -5.56 -20.02
CA VAL A 10 -8.88 -5.80 -18.78
C VAL A 10 -10.33 -5.32 -18.91
N ALA A 11 -10.57 -4.18 -19.59
CA ALA A 11 -11.92 -3.68 -19.87
C ALA A 11 -12.82 -4.66 -20.65
N ALA A 12 -12.24 -5.57 -21.45
CA ALA A 12 -12.99 -6.58 -22.18
C ALA A 12 -13.35 -7.82 -21.32
N LEU A 13 -12.89 -7.86 -20.06
CA LEU A 13 -13.02 -9.00 -19.14
C LEU A 13 -13.72 -8.54 -17.84
N PRO A 14 -15.05 -8.42 -17.81
CA PRO A 14 -15.77 -7.92 -16.63
C PRO A 14 -15.62 -8.79 -15.38
N GLN A 15 -15.15 -10.03 -15.53
CA GLN A 15 -14.83 -10.95 -14.44
C GLN A 15 -13.47 -10.67 -13.76
N VAL A 16 -12.62 -9.84 -14.38
CA VAL A 16 -11.32 -9.43 -13.84
C VAL A 16 -11.54 -8.21 -12.95
N ARG A 17 -11.13 -8.30 -11.69
CA ARG A 17 -11.17 -7.19 -10.73
C ARG A 17 -9.84 -6.43 -10.78
N VAL A 18 -9.91 -5.11 -10.88
CA VAL A 18 -8.75 -4.21 -10.71
C VAL A 18 -8.57 -3.90 -9.22
N LEU A 19 -7.32 -3.92 -8.77
CA LEU A 19 -6.93 -3.70 -7.38
C LEU A 19 -6.14 -2.40 -7.21
N GLY A 20 -6.44 -1.67 -6.13
CA GLY A 20 -5.78 -0.40 -5.77
C GLY A 20 -6.43 0.83 -6.41
N ARG A 21 -5.87 2.02 -6.10
CA ARG A 21 -6.23 3.26 -6.79
C ARG A 21 -5.47 3.31 -8.12
N THR A 22 -6.20 3.18 -9.22
CA THR A 22 -5.66 3.03 -10.59
C THR A 22 -6.38 3.95 -11.55
N THR A 23 -5.82 4.16 -12.73
CA THR A 23 -6.48 4.84 -13.86
C THR A 23 -6.38 3.99 -15.12
N GLY A 24 -7.18 4.36 -16.13
CA GLY A 24 -7.19 3.70 -17.44
C GLY A 24 -8.03 2.42 -17.47
N THR A 25 -8.71 2.19 -18.60
CA THR A 25 -9.64 1.07 -18.80
C THR A 25 -9.03 0.01 -19.70
N ASP A 26 -8.54 0.40 -20.88
CA ASP A 26 -7.87 -0.52 -21.81
C ASP A 26 -6.45 -0.89 -21.37
N VAL A 27 -5.75 0.08 -20.78
CA VAL A 27 -4.45 -0.10 -20.14
C VAL A 27 -4.57 0.42 -18.71
N VAL A 28 -4.31 -0.43 -17.73
CA VAL A 28 -4.49 -0.10 -16.31
C VAL A 28 -3.17 0.38 -15.74
N ASN A 29 -3.11 1.63 -15.27
CA ASN A 29 -1.94 2.21 -14.60
C ASN A 29 -1.91 1.79 -13.12
N LEU A 30 -0.81 1.17 -12.69
CA LEU A 30 -0.63 0.71 -11.32
C LEU A 30 0.30 1.66 -10.57
N PHE A 31 -0.24 2.37 -9.57
CA PHE A 31 0.53 3.37 -8.82
C PHE A 31 1.07 2.84 -7.50
N TRP A 32 0.24 2.16 -6.70
CA TRP A 32 0.55 1.83 -5.31
C TRP A 32 1.04 0.39 -5.12
N THR A 33 1.70 0.12 -3.99
CA THR A 33 1.98 -1.26 -3.55
C THR A 33 0.67 -2.03 -3.48
N GLY A 34 0.64 -3.26 -3.96
CA GLY A 34 -0.57 -4.09 -3.96
C GLY A 34 -1.62 -3.69 -5.01
N SER A 35 -1.37 -2.68 -5.84
CA SER A 35 -2.18 -2.46 -7.05
C SER A 35 -1.97 -3.60 -8.04
N GLY A 36 -3.00 -3.93 -8.82
CA GLY A 36 -2.90 -5.02 -9.80
C GLY A 36 -4.25 -5.53 -10.30
N ILE A 37 -4.32 -6.83 -10.59
CA ILE A 37 -5.57 -7.50 -10.99
C ILE A 37 -5.73 -8.86 -10.33
N GLU A 38 -6.98 -9.28 -10.20
CA GLU A 38 -7.40 -10.57 -9.69
C GLU A 38 -8.46 -11.20 -10.59
N PHE A 39 -8.43 -12.51 -10.74
CA PHE A 39 -9.44 -13.24 -11.50
C PHE A 39 -9.46 -14.74 -11.19
N ILE A 40 -10.55 -15.41 -11.55
CA ILE A 40 -10.63 -16.87 -11.59
C ILE A 40 -10.63 -17.31 -13.06
N TYR A 41 -9.69 -18.17 -13.44
CA TYR A 41 -9.53 -18.64 -14.81
C TYR A 41 -9.43 -20.16 -14.88
N THR A 42 -10.03 -20.78 -15.91
CA THR A 42 -10.12 -22.25 -16.02
C THR A 42 -9.17 -22.87 -17.05
N GLY A 43 -8.48 -22.06 -17.87
CA GLY A 43 -7.63 -22.54 -18.95
C GLY A 43 -6.30 -23.17 -18.50
N SER A 44 -5.51 -23.63 -19.46
CA SER A 44 -4.26 -24.35 -19.23
C SER A 44 -3.03 -23.44 -19.10
N GLU A 45 -3.06 -22.27 -19.73
CA GLU A 45 -1.98 -21.29 -19.77
C GLU A 45 -2.54 -19.88 -19.88
N ILE A 46 -1.91 -18.93 -19.18
CA ILE A 46 -2.23 -17.51 -19.28
C ILE A 46 -0.99 -16.68 -18.97
N GLN A 47 -0.85 -15.57 -19.69
CA GLN A 47 0.24 -14.60 -19.55
C GLN A 47 -0.36 -13.20 -19.39
N VAL A 48 0.35 -12.32 -18.70
CA VAL A 48 0.05 -10.89 -18.66
C VAL A 48 1.07 -10.14 -19.49
N GLU A 49 0.60 -9.18 -20.27
CA GLU A 49 1.46 -8.18 -20.90
C GLU A 49 1.45 -6.91 -20.05
N VAL A 50 2.65 -6.42 -19.74
CA VAL A 50 2.84 -5.20 -18.98
C VAL A 50 3.85 -4.28 -19.64
N ASN A 51 3.65 -2.97 -19.51
CA ASN A 51 4.68 -1.98 -19.81
C ASN A 51 5.32 -1.52 -18.51
N ALA A 52 6.66 -1.41 -18.51
CA ALA A 52 7.41 -0.86 -17.40
C ALA A 52 8.39 0.21 -17.89
N ASP A 53 8.62 1.23 -17.08
CA ASP A 53 9.69 2.21 -17.24
C ASP A 53 10.13 2.67 -15.84
N PHE A 54 11.33 3.20 -15.70
CA PHE A 54 11.94 3.61 -14.41
C PHE A 54 13.31 4.24 -14.70
N ASP A 55 13.95 4.91 -13.75
CA ASP A 55 15.35 5.31 -13.89
C ASP A 55 16.25 4.55 -12.93
N ALA A 56 15.89 4.53 -11.64
CA ALA A 56 16.66 3.87 -10.60
C ALA A 56 15.93 2.66 -10.00
N TYR A 57 14.60 2.70 -9.95
CA TYR A 57 13.81 1.75 -9.19
C TYR A 57 12.93 0.92 -10.11
N GLU A 58 13.38 -0.27 -10.51
CA GLU A 58 12.59 -1.14 -11.39
C GLU A 58 11.29 -1.58 -10.72
N PRO A 59 10.17 -1.68 -11.47
CA PRO A 59 8.96 -2.30 -10.95
C PRO A 59 9.14 -3.81 -10.74
N TRP A 60 8.45 -4.33 -9.74
CA TRP A 60 8.39 -5.77 -9.45
C TRP A 60 6.94 -6.26 -9.44
N LEU A 61 6.73 -7.48 -9.93
CA LEU A 61 5.45 -8.18 -9.88
C LEU A 61 5.54 -9.43 -9.00
N ALA A 62 4.51 -9.63 -8.18
CA ALA A 62 4.20 -10.93 -7.59
C ALA A 62 3.07 -11.60 -8.36
N VAL A 63 3.19 -12.91 -8.58
CA VAL A 63 2.13 -13.76 -9.13
C VAL A 63 1.72 -14.77 -8.08
N GLU A 64 0.44 -14.74 -7.74
CA GLU A 64 -0.20 -15.67 -6.83
C GLU A 64 -1.12 -16.62 -7.60
N LEU A 65 -1.09 -17.90 -7.21
CA LEU A 65 -1.98 -18.95 -7.70
C LEU A 65 -2.61 -19.66 -6.51
N ASN A 66 -3.94 -19.58 -6.39
CA ASN A 66 -4.74 -20.20 -5.33
C ASN A 66 -4.24 -19.86 -3.91
N GLY A 67 -3.96 -18.59 -3.63
CA GLY A 67 -3.52 -18.14 -2.30
C GLY A 67 -2.02 -18.31 -2.04
N VAL A 68 -1.24 -18.79 -3.01
CA VAL A 68 0.20 -19.03 -2.84
C VAL A 68 0.99 -18.24 -3.89
N GLN A 69 1.98 -17.46 -3.45
CA GLN A 69 2.92 -16.82 -4.36
C GLN A 69 3.76 -17.87 -5.08
N ILE A 70 3.67 -17.92 -6.41
CA ILE A 70 4.42 -18.86 -7.25
C ILE A 70 5.57 -18.17 -8.00
N SER A 71 5.53 -16.84 -8.11
CA SER A 71 6.56 -16.08 -8.79
C SER A 71 6.67 -14.66 -8.22
N ARG A 72 7.89 -14.12 -8.27
CA ARG A 72 8.22 -12.72 -8.00
C ARG A 72 9.31 -12.30 -9.00
N VAL A 73 9.04 -11.29 -9.82
CA VAL A 73 9.90 -10.94 -10.96
C VAL A 73 10.14 -9.43 -11.05
N PRO A 74 11.39 -8.98 -11.31
CA PRO A 74 11.65 -7.62 -11.76
C PRO A 74 11.20 -7.46 -13.21
N LEU A 75 10.84 -6.24 -13.60
CA LEU A 75 10.47 -5.91 -14.98
C LEU A 75 11.55 -5.10 -15.67
N ASN A 76 11.77 -5.37 -16.95
CA ASN A 76 12.67 -4.58 -17.79
C ASN A 76 11.94 -3.35 -18.33
N LYS A 77 12.67 -2.30 -18.72
CA LYS A 77 12.09 -1.18 -19.46
C LYS A 77 11.42 -1.65 -20.75
N GLY A 78 10.26 -1.08 -21.06
CA GLY A 78 9.43 -1.41 -22.22
C GLY A 78 8.42 -2.52 -21.94
N LYS A 79 8.09 -3.27 -23.00
CA LYS A 79 7.10 -4.35 -22.96
C LYS A 79 7.70 -5.60 -22.31
N ASN A 80 6.96 -6.19 -21.37
CA ASN A 80 7.26 -7.47 -20.75
C ASN A 80 6.06 -8.42 -20.90
N GLU A 81 6.35 -9.69 -21.20
CA GLU A 81 5.37 -10.78 -21.22
C GLU A 81 5.68 -11.71 -20.04
N VAL A 82 4.79 -11.74 -19.05
CA VAL A 82 4.98 -12.52 -17.83
C VAL A 82 4.02 -13.70 -17.84
N CYS A 83 4.59 -14.91 -17.95
CA CYS A 83 3.84 -16.15 -17.82
C CYS A 83 3.35 -16.31 -16.38
N LEU A 84 2.03 -16.40 -16.19
CA LEU A 84 1.43 -16.57 -14.86
C LEU A 84 1.42 -18.05 -14.48
N PHE A 85 0.97 -18.91 -15.40
CA PHE A 85 1.12 -20.35 -15.30
C PHE A 85 0.99 -20.98 -16.69
N ARG A 86 1.45 -22.24 -16.82
CA ARG A 86 1.23 -23.06 -18.01
C ARG A 86 1.12 -24.55 -17.71
N GLY A 87 0.47 -25.29 -18.61
CA GLY A 87 0.35 -26.74 -18.52
C GLY A 87 -0.60 -27.22 -17.42
N MET A 88 -1.50 -26.36 -16.93
CA MET A 88 -2.50 -26.75 -15.94
C MET A 88 -3.70 -27.46 -16.58
N THR A 89 -4.44 -28.25 -15.80
CA THR A 89 -5.64 -28.94 -16.28
C THR A 89 -6.74 -27.94 -16.65
N VAL A 90 -7.23 -27.98 -17.89
CA VAL A 90 -8.37 -27.16 -18.35
C VAL A 90 -9.64 -27.50 -17.58
N GLY A 91 -10.50 -26.50 -17.36
CA GLY A 91 -11.81 -26.63 -16.70
C GLY A 91 -11.76 -26.60 -15.17
N LYS A 92 -10.57 -26.75 -14.55
CA LYS A 92 -10.41 -26.52 -13.11
C LYS A 92 -10.24 -25.02 -12.85
N PRO A 93 -11.04 -24.40 -11.96
CA PRO A 93 -10.85 -23.01 -11.55
C PRO A 93 -9.49 -22.79 -10.89
N LYS A 94 -8.82 -21.68 -11.25
CA LYS A 94 -7.63 -21.19 -10.55
C LYS A 94 -7.84 -19.73 -10.22
N HIS A 95 -7.68 -19.39 -8.95
CA HIS A 95 -7.63 -18.01 -8.51
C HIS A 95 -6.22 -17.46 -8.78
N VAL A 96 -6.13 -16.36 -9.53
CA VAL A 96 -4.86 -15.73 -9.88
C VAL A 96 -4.89 -14.28 -9.44
N ARG A 97 -3.80 -13.83 -8.82
CA ARG A 97 -3.58 -12.43 -8.50
C ARG A 97 -2.21 -11.99 -8.98
N ILE A 98 -2.15 -10.79 -9.54
CA ILE A 98 -0.91 -10.14 -9.98
C ILE A 98 -0.83 -8.83 -9.23
N LEU A 99 0.25 -8.59 -8.50
CA LEU A 99 0.42 -7.42 -7.64
C LEU A 99 1.72 -6.68 -7.97
N LYS A 100 1.65 -5.35 -8.01
CA LYS A 100 2.82 -4.47 -7.93
C LYS A 100 3.42 -4.58 -6.53
N GLU A 101 4.67 -5.01 -6.43
CA GLU A 101 5.36 -5.25 -5.15
C GLU A 101 5.94 -3.97 -4.54
N VAL A 102 6.13 -2.92 -5.35
CA VAL A 102 6.80 -1.69 -4.96
C VAL A 102 5.82 -0.54 -4.75
N GLN A 103 6.15 0.39 -3.85
CA GLN A 103 5.38 1.61 -3.60
C GLN A 103 5.34 2.57 -4.79
N ALA A 104 4.56 3.64 -4.66
CA ALA A 104 4.68 4.78 -5.56
C ALA A 104 6.11 5.37 -5.42
N MET A 105 6.74 5.74 -6.53
CA MET A 105 8.15 6.16 -6.52
C MET A 105 8.26 7.67 -6.72
N HIS A 106 8.01 8.46 -5.68
CA HIS A 106 8.09 9.93 -5.72
C HIS A 106 9.39 10.46 -6.35
N GLN A 107 10.52 9.84 -5.99
CA GLN A 107 11.86 10.24 -6.42
C GLN A 107 12.27 9.70 -7.80
N ASP A 108 11.43 8.87 -8.44
CA ASP A 108 11.65 8.35 -9.79
C ASP A 108 10.38 8.60 -10.63
N PRO A 109 10.21 9.82 -11.16
CA PRO A 109 9.05 10.18 -11.99
C PRO A 109 8.94 9.35 -13.28
N GLY A 110 10.02 8.68 -13.68
CA GLY A 110 10.06 7.75 -14.80
C GLY A 110 9.42 6.39 -14.48
N HIS A 111 9.29 6.05 -13.19
CA HIS A 111 8.70 4.80 -12.73
C HIS A 111 7.28 4.63 -13.25
N LEU A 112 7.04 3.53 -13.93
CA LEU A 112 5.78 3.21 -14.59
C LEU A 112 5.56 1.71 -14.52
N LEU A 113 4.32 1.31 -14.23
CA LEU A 113 3.85 -0.04 -14.43
C LEU A 113 2.41 -0.01 -14.95
N GLN A 114 2.18 -0.64 -16.09
CA GLN A 114 0.88 -0.71 -16.72
C GLN A 114 0.53 -2.15 -17.09
N ILE A 115 -0.70 -2.58 -16.81
CA ILE A 115 -1.25 -3.83 -17.35
C ILE A 115 -1.89 -3.52 -18.69
N VAL A 116 -1.34 -4.08 -19.76
CA VAL A 116 -1.87 -3.93 -21.13
C VAL A 116 -3.00 -4.93 -21.38
N GLY A 117 -2.87 -6.15 -20.86
CA GLY A 117 -3.91 -7.16 -20.99
C GLY A 117 -3.42 -8.57 -20.72
N LEU A 118 -4.31 -9.53 -20.95
CA LEU A 118 -4.08 -10.96 -20.76
C LEU A 118 -4.02 -11.68 -22.12
N GLN A 119 -3.13 -12.65 -22.22
CA GLN A 119 -2.97 -13.53 -23.38
C GLN A 119 -3.25 -14.97 -22.95
N TYR A 120 -4.22 -15.61 -23.61
CA TYR A 120 -4.69 -16.96 -23.28
C TYR A 120 -5.39 -17.60 -24.48
N ALA A 121 -5.46 -18.93 -24.53
CA ALA A 121 -5.93 -19.68 -25.71
C ALA A 121 -7.17 -20.56 -25.45
N ASP A 122 -7.46 -20.92 -24.20
CA ASP A 122 -8.55 -21.80 -23.82
C ASP A 122 -9.25 -21.32 -22.54
N GLY A 123 -10.12 -22.14 -21.95
CA GLY A 123 -10.80 -21.84 -20.70
C GLY A 123 -11.69 -20.60 -20.76
N GLU A 124 -12.10 -20.17 -19.57
CA GLU A 124 -12.99 -19.03 -19.37
C GLU A 124 -12.67 -18.33 -18.05
N PHE A 125 -13.04 -17.06 -17.97
CA PHE A 125 -13.01 -16.29 -16.73
C PHE A 125 -14.32 -16.49 -15.98
N LEU A 126 -14.22 -16.83 -14.69
CA LEU A 126 -15.36 -17.01 -13.81
C LEU A 126 -15.54 -15.77 -12.93
N GLN A 127 -16.79 -15.53 -12.53
CA GLN A 127 -17.11 -14.44 -11.62
C GLN A 127 -16.38 -14.61 -10.29
N LEU A 128 -15.67 -13.56 -9.86
CA LEU A 128 -15.08 -13.51 -8.52
C LEU A 128 -16.18 -13.39 -7.46
N PRO A 129 -16.02 -14.02 -6.28
CA PRO A 129 -16.86 -13.70 -5.14
C PRO A 129 -16.68 -12.23 -4.75
N GLU A 130 -17.77 -11.57 -4.35
CA GLU A 130 -17.67 -10.23 -3.77
C GLU A 130 -16.88 -10.27 -2.47
N PRO A 131 -15.96 -9.32 -2.24
CA PRO A 131 -15.22 -9.25 -1.00
C PRO A 131 -16.17 -8.99 0.16
N LYS A 132 -15.90 -9.59 1.31
CA LYS A 132 -16.72 -9.40 2.51
C LYS A 132 -16.58 -7.98 3.06
N TYR A 133 -15.37 -7.45 2.99
CA TYR A 133 -15.02 -6.10 3.44
C TYR A 133 -14.10 -5.38 2.45
N ARG A 134 -13.96 -4.08 2.63
CA ARG A 134 -13.01 -3.20 1.94
C ARG A 134 -12.16 -2.47 2.97
N LEU A 135 -10.84 -2.57 2.86
CA LEU A 135 -9.90 -1.98 3.82
C LEU A 135 -8.91 -1.05 3.12
N GLU A 136 -8.78 0.18 3.59
CA GLU A 136 -7.73 1.07 3.11
C GLU A 136 -6.62 1.18 4.14
N PHE A 137 -5.38 1.06 3.69
CA PHE A 137 -4.19 1.20 4.52
C PHE A 137 -3.42 2.42 4.09
N VAL A 138 -3.22 3.35 5.01
CA VAL A 138 -2.42 4.56 4.79
C VAL A 138 -1.16 4.43 5.64
N GLY A 139 0.02 4.73 5.11
CA GLY A 139 1.22 4.68 5.95
C GLY A 139 2.52 5.03 5.27
N ASP A 140 3.60 4.55 5.87
CA ASP A 140 4.97 4.84 5.45
C ASP A 140 5.68 3.64 4.79
N SER A 141 6.97 3.46 5.05
CA SER A 141 7.77 2.33 4.58
C SER A 141 7.25 1.00 5.09
N ILE A 142 6.69 0.98 6.30
CA ILE A 142 6.16 -0.23 6.93
C ILE A 142 4.96 -0.73 6.14
N THR A 143 3.99 0.15 5.85
CA THR A 143 2.81 -0.18 5.03
C THR A 143 3.19 -0.54 3.59
N SER A 144 4.27 0.06 3.08
CA SER A 144 4.84 -0.25 1.76
C SER A 144 5.51 -1.63 1.69
N GLY A 145 5.73 -2.30 2.82
CA GLY A 145 6.40 -3.59 2.90
C GLY A 145 7.91 -3.55 2.75
N GLU A 146 8.53 -2.41 3.05
CA GLU A 146 9.98 -2.28 3.07
C GLU A 146 10.61 -3.19 4.12
N GLY A 147 11.67 -3.90 3.76
CA GLY A 147 12.39 -4.75 4.71
C GLY A 147 11.81 -6.16 4.88
N THR A 148 10.62 -6.42 4.32
CA THR A 148 9.94 -7.71 4.41
C THR A 148 10.62 -8.81 3.57
N VAL A 149 11.49 -8.40 2.65
CA VAL A 149 12.33 -9.25 1.80
C VAL A 149 13.77 -8.75 1.86
N GLY A 150 14.72 -9.67 1.75
CA GLY A 150 16.15 -9.40 1.93
C GLY A 150 16.67 -9.98 3.26
N ALA A 151 17.97 -10.20 3.34
CA ALA A 151 18.58 -10.64 4.59
C ALA A 151 18.68 -9.48 5.59
N VAL A 152 18.70 -9.78 6.88
CA VAL A 152 18.70 -8.76 7.96
C VAL A 152 19.86 -7.77 7.87
N TYR A 153 20.99 -8.18 7.30
CA TYR A 153 22.18 -7.34 7.13
C TYR A 153 22.16 -6.49 5.85
N GLU A 154 21.12 -6.62 5.03
CA GLU A 154 21.01 -5.84 3.79
C GLU A 154 20.57 -4.42 4.09
N GLU A 155 21.33 -3.47 3.53
CA GLU A 155 21.19 -2.04 3.81
C GLU A 155 20.90 -1.19 2.56
N ASP A 156 20.72 -1.78 1.37
CA ASP A 156 20.49 -0.98 0.16
C ASP A 156 19.03 -0.50 0.04
N TRP A 157 18.83 0.75 -0.38
CA TRP A 157 17.51 1.31 -0.70
C TRP A 157 17.12 0.94 -2.14
N ILE A 158 16.63 -0.28 -2.35
CA ILE A 158 16.31 -0.81 -3.69
C ILE A 158 14.91 -1.42 -3.76
N SER A 159 14.32 -1.43 -4.95
CA SER A 159 13.00 -2.03 -5.21
C SER A 159 12.86 -3.47 -4.71
N ALA A 160 13.96 -4.24 -4.76
CA ALA A 160 13.96 -5.66 -4.43
C ALA A 160 13.58 -5.95 -2.97
N PHE A 161 13.70 -5.01 -2.03
CA PHE A 161 13.38 -5.21 -0.61
C PHE A 161 11.96 -4.81 -0.20
N PHE A 162 11.16 -4.30 -1.14
CA PHE A 162 9.72 -4.15 -0.96
C PHE A 162 8.98 -5.45 -1.25
N SER A 163 7.80 -5.61 -0.64
CA SER A 163 6.86 -6.62 -1.06
C SER A 163 5.44 -6.15 -0.85
N ALA A 164 4.51 -6.61 -1.69
CA ALA A 164 3.07 -6.50 -1.41
C ALA A 164 2.57 -7.75 -0.67
N MET A 165 3.19 -8.90 -0.91
CA MET A 165 2.75 -10.20 -0.36
C MET A 165 3.04 -10.36 1.14
N ASN A 166 4.21 -9.93 1.60
CA ASN A 166 4.68 -10.17 2.97
C ASN A 166 4.34 -9.04 3.95
N THR A 167 3.19 -8.39 3.75
CA THR A 167 2.82 -7.16 4.46
C THR A 167 1.60 -7.34 5.35
N TYR A 168 1.51 -6.52 6.40
CA TYR A 168 0.36 -6.56 7.30
C TYR A 168 -0.96 -6.16 6.59
N PRO A 169 -1.01 -5.20 5.64
CA PRO A 169 -2.21 -4.92 4.87
C PRO A 169 -2.74 -6.16 4.15
N ARG A 170 -1.84 -6.90 3.48
CA ARG A 170 -2.17 -8.12 2.76
C ARG A 170 -2.69 -9.21 3.70
N MET A 171 -2.00 -9.44 4.80
CA MET A 171 -2.34 -10.48 5.77
C MET A 171 -3.69 -10.21 6.46
N VAL A 172 -3.96 -8.95 6.83
CA VAL A 172 -5.26 -8.55 7.41
C VAL A 172 -6.39 -8.74 6.39
N ALA A 173 -6.18 -8.31 5.15
CA ALA A 173 -7.18 -8.45 4.10
C ALA A 173 -7.55 -9.91 3.85
N ASP A 174 -6.57 -10.81 3.86
CA ASP A 174 -6.81 -12.24 3.68
C ASP A 174 -7.57 -12.88 4.83
N ALA A 175 -7.17 -12.56 6.05
CA ALA A 175 -7.84 -13.07 7.24
C ALA A 175 -9.33 -12.65 7.29
N LEU A 176 -9.66 -11.47 6.73
CA LEU A 176 -11.02 -10.93 6.72
C LEU A 176 -11.78 -11.15 5.41
N SER A 177 -11.17 -11.81 4.40
CA SER A 177 -11.74 -11.94 3.05
C SER A 177 -12.11 -10.59 2.44
N ALA A 178 -11.22 -9.60 2.62
CA ALA A 178 -11.39 -8.22 2.21
C ALA A 178 -10.63 -7.90 0.91
N GLU A 179 -11.20 -7.00 0.12
CA GLU A 179 -10.41 -6.22 -0.84
C GLU A 179 -9.66 -5.13 -0.08
N TYR A 180 -8.45 -4.77 -0.52
CA TYR A 180 -7.69 -3.70 0.12
C TYR A 180 -7.04 -2.74 -0.87
N ARG A 181 -6.77 -1.53 -0.38
CA ARG A 181 -5.99 -0.49 -1.06
C ARG A 181 -4.90 0.01 -0.15
N VAL A 182 -3.78 0.42 -0.72
CA VAL A 182 -2.64 0.99 0.00
C VAL A 182 -2.34 2.38 -0.53
N VAL A 183 -2.09 3.32 0.38
CA VAL A 183 -1.59 4.67 0.12
C VAL A 183 -0.39 4.88 1.04
N SER A 184 0.81 4.62 0.54
CA SER A 184 2.00 4.67 1.39
C SER A 184 3.26 5.11 0.68
N GLN A 185 4.14 5.76 1.43
CA GLN A 185 5.44 6.24 0.94
C GLN A 185 6.53 6.10 1.99
N SER A 186 7.61 5.41 1.64
CA SER A 186 8.77 5.24 2.53
C SER A 186 9.37 6.58 2.92
N GLY A 187 9.66 6.72 4.21
CA GLY A 187 10.29 7.90 4.79
C GLY A 187 9.37 9.11 4.96
N TRP A 188 8.08 9.02 4.59
CA TRP A 188 7.12 10.13 4.69
C TRP A 188 6.31 10.08 5.97
N GLY A 189 5.95 11.25 6.50
CA GLY A 189 5.18 11.39 7.74
C GLY A 189 3.85 12.10 7.56
N ILE A 190 3.33 12.63 8.66
CA ILE A 190 2.14 13.50 8.68
C ILE A 190 2.55 14.97 8.49
N VAL A 191 3.66 15.38 9.10
CA VAL A 191 4.20 16.75 9.10
C VAL A 191 5.48 16.83 8.28
N THR A 192 6.41 15.89 8.49
CA THR A 192 7.71 15.84 7.78
C THR A 192 8.09 14.43 7.38
N GLY A 193 9.01 14.31 6.43
CA GLY A 193 9.78 13.08 6.26
C GLY A 193 10.73 12.83 7.42
N TRP A 194 11.37 11.65 7.43
CA TRP A 194 12.34 11.25 8.47
C TRP A 194 13.55 12.18 8.57
N ASP A 195 13.85 12.88 7.49
CA ASP A 195 14.93 13.85 7.33
C ASP A 195 14.51 15.29 7.70
N GLY A 196 13.29 15.47 8.22
CA GLY A 196 12.71 16.78 8.56
C GLY A 196 12.20 17.57 7.35
N ASN A 197 12.16 16.98 6.15
CA ASN A 197 11.62 17.65 4.96
C ASN A 197 10.09 17.78 5.04
N VAL A 198 9.60 19.02 5.11
CA VAL A 198 8.16 19.37 5.24
C VAL A 198 7.32 19.05 4.00
N GLU A 199 7.94 18.77 2.86
CA GLU A 199 7.26 18.36 1.63
C GLU A 199 6.97 16.85 1.58
N ASN A 200 7.69 16.06 2.39
CA ASN A 200 7.58 14.60 2.42
C ASN A 200 6.50 14.14 3.42
N LYS A 201 5.24 14.47 3.13
CA LYS A 201 4.08 14.15 3.97
C LYS A 201 2.89 13.65 3.17
N ILE A 202 2.18 12.66 3.71
CA ILE A 202 1.05 11.99 3.03
C ILE A 202 -0.22 12.85 2.92
N PRO A 203 -0.67 13.58 3.96
CA PRO A 203 -2.02 14.18 3.99
C PRO A 203 -2.42 15.01 2.76
N PRO A 204 -1.55 15.87 2.18
CA PRO A 204 -1.92 16.68 1.02
C PRO A 204 -2.31 15.89 -0.23
N PHE A 205 -1.90 14.62 -0.33
CA PHE A 205 -2.07 13.79 -1.53
C PHE A 205 -3.13 12.71 -1.38
N TYR A 206 -3.70 12.55 -0.18
CA TYR A 206 -4.63 11.46 0.13
C TYR A 206 -5.92 11.52 -0.69
N THR A 207 -6.37 12.69 -1.12
CA THR A 207 -7.60 12.83 -1.92
C THR A 207 -7.41 12.63 -3.41
N GLN A 208 -6.18 12.39 -3.87
CA GLN A 208 -5.86 12.16 -5.27
C GLN A 208 -5.63 10.66 -5.56
N VAL A 209 -5.63 10.27 -6.84
CA VAL A 209 -5.38 8.88 -7.25
C VAL A 209 -4.01 8.42 -6.75
N CYS A 210 -2.96 9.18 -7.04
CA CYS A 210 -1.59 9.02 -6.54
C CYS A 210 -0.86 10.37 -6.58
N GLY A 211 -1.36 11.33 -5.78
CA GLY A 211 -0.93 12.73 -5.83
C GLY A 211 0.54 12.98 -5.51
N LEU A 212 1.19 12.05 -4.82
CA LEU A 212 2.61 12.19 -4.47
C LEU A 212 3.54 11.99 -5.66
N LEU A 213 3.07 11.45 -6.80
CA LEU A 213 3.92 11.33 -7.98
C LEU A 213 4.14 12.69 -8.62
N THR A 214 5.26 12.84 -9.32
CA THR A 214 5.61 14.11 -10.00
C THR A 214 5.82 13.88 -11.49
N GLY A 215 5.94 14.97 -12.26
CA GLY A 215 6.24 14.95 -13.68
C GLY A 215 5.01 14.86 -14.60
N GLU A 216 5.17 15.39 -15.83
CA GLU A 216 4.10 15.48 -16.83
C GLU A 216 3.51 14.13 -17.21
N ARG A 217 4.34 13.07 -17.22
CA ARG A 217 3.89 11.71 -17.53
C ARG A 217 2.84 11.24 -16.51
N ASN A 218 3.15 11.30 -15.21
CA ASN A 218 2.22 10.87 -14.16
C ASN A 218 0.93 11.72 -14.16
N ALA A 219 1.05 13.04 -14.40
CA ALA A 219 -0.11 13.91 -14.58
C ALA A 219 -0.98 13.45 -15.77
N SER A 220 -0.38 13.15 -16.92
CA SER A 220 -1.11 12.67 -18.11
C SER A 220 -1.74 11.29 -17.95
N LEU A 221 -1.23 10.48 -17.01
CA LEU A 221 -1.81 9.19 -16.63
C LEU A 221 -2.92 9.34 -15.57
N GLY A 222 -3.27 10.56 -15.16
CA GLY A 222 -4.33 10.82 -14.18
C GLY A 222 -3.92 10.59 -12.72
N ALA A 223 -2.61 10.42 -12.41
CA ALA A 223 -2.17 10.21 -11.03
C ALA A 223 -2.52 11.39 -10.11
N LEU A 224 -2.59 12.60 -10.66
CA LEU A 224 -2.87 13.84 -9.92
C LEU A 224 -4.36 14.21 -9.92
N GLU A 225 -5.22 13.40 -10.52
CA GLU A 225 -6.67 13.62 -10.49
C GLU A 225 -7.24 13.29 -9.11
N ASP A 226 -8.38 13.90 -8.78
CA ASP A 226 -9.13 13.55 -7.58
C ASP A 226 -9.56 12.09 -7.63
N TYR A 227 -9.39 11.40 -6.51
CA TYR A 227 -9.81 10.01 -6.39
C TYR A 227 -11.32 9.93 -6.11
N ASP A 228 -12.02 9.09 -6.88
CA ASP A 228 -13.44 8.84 -6.70
C ASP A 228 -13.68 7.91 -5.49
N PHE A 229 -13.87 8.52 -4.33
CA PHE A 229 -14.21 7.80 -3.10
C PHE A 229 -15.61 7.19 -3.15
N GLU A 230 -16.55 7.69 -3.96
CA GLU A 230 -17.90 7.11 -4.05
C GLU A 230 -17.86 5.74 -4.75
N ALA A 231 -16.98 5.58 -5.73
CA ALA A 231 -16.78 4.31 -6.43
C ALA A 231 -16.21 3.19 -5.53
N TRP A 232 -15.55 3.55 -4.42
CA TRP A 232 -14.98 2.58 -3.49
C TRP A 232 -14.90 3.14 -2.08
N GLN A 233 -15.84 2.73 -1.22
CA GLN A 233 -15.86 3.07 0.20
C GLN A 233 -15.30 1.92 1.04
N PRO A 234 -14.27 2.16 1.89
CA PRO A 234 -13.79 1.18 2.83
C PRO A 234 -14.75 1.01 4.02
N ASP A 235 -14.82 -0.20 4.55
CA ASP A 235 -15.39 -0.47 5.87
C ASP A 235 -14.47 0.05 6.98
N ALA A 236 -13.15 0.02 6.75
CA ALA A 236 -12.16 0.61 7.65
C ALA A 236 -10.96 1.24 6.92
N VAL A 237 -10.46 2.36 7.47
CA VAL A 237 -9.20 3.00 7.10
C VAL A 237 -8.21 2.82 8.25
N ILE A 238 -7.09 2.17 7.97
CA ILE A 238 -6.01 1.89 8.93
C ILE A 238 -4.84 2.80 8.60
N ILE A 239 -4.57 3.78 9.44
CA ILE A 239 -3.50 4.76 9.29
C ILE A 239 -2.32 4.32 10.17
N ASN A 240 -1.16 4.07 9.58
CA ASN A 240 0.08 3.76 10.26
C ASN A 240 1.15 4.79 9.89
N LEU A 241 1.06 5.96 10.54
CA LEU A 241 1.94 7.10 10.33
C LEU A 241 2.40 7.65 11.69
N GLY A 242 3.56 8.30 11.67
CA GLY A 242 4.18 8.97 12.83
C GLY A 242 5.64 8.58 13.03
N THR A 243 6.05 7.41 12.53
CA THR A 243 7.42 6.89 12.67
C THR A 243 8.47 7.89 12.17
N ASN A 244 8.23 8.45 10.98
CA ASN A 244 9.16 9.36 10.32
C ASN A 244 9.18 10.73 10.98
N ASP A 245 8.03 11.26 11.38
CA ASP A 245 7.94 12.51 12.15
C ASP A 245 8.73 12.40 13.46
N VAL A 246 8.53 11.31 14.21
CA VAL A 246 9.23 11.06 15.47
C VAL A 246 10.73 10.89 15.27
N THR A 247 11.15 10.18 14.21
CA THR A 247 12.56 10.07 13.83
C THR A 247 13.18 11.45 13.58
N ALA A 248 12.48 12.32 12.84
CA ALA A 248 12.93 13.67 12.55
C ALA A 248 13.00 14.55 13.81
N ILE A 249 12.00 14.44 14.70
CA ILE A 249 11.98 15.15 15.99
C ILE A 249 13.18 14.76 16.85
N GLN A 250 13.46 13.46 16.97
CA GLN A 250 14.59 12.96 17.77
C GLN A 250 15.92 13.42 17.18
N SER A 251 16.10 13.28 15.86
CA SER A 251 17.29 13.75 15.16
C SER A 251 17.53 15.26 15.36
N ALA A 252 16.47 16.08 15.20
CA ALA A 252 16.56 17.52 15.43
C ALA A 252 16.94 17.84 16.88
N ALA A 253 16.32 17.15 17.86
CA ALA A 253 16.64 17.33 19.28
C ALA A 253 18.10 16.99 19.61
N GLU A 254 18.61 15.86 19.08
CA GLU A 254 20.00 15.43 19.25
C GLU A 254 21.00 16.42 18.64
N LEU A 255 20.66 16.99 17.48
CA LEU A 255 21.48 17.99 16.78
C LEU A 255 21.29 19.42 17.32
N GLY A 256 20.36 19.63 18.25
CA GLY A 256 20.00 20.96 18.76
C GLY A 256 19.39 21.88 17.69
N GLN A 257 18.72 21.30 16.70
CA GLN A 257 18.03 21.97 15.59
C GLN A 257 16.52 22.10 15.88
N GLU A 258 15.85 22.96 15.11
CA GLU A 258 14.39 23.07 15.11
C GLU A 258 13.78 21.93 14.27
N TRP A 259 12.68 21.37 14.75
CA TRP A 259 11.77 20.55 13.95
C TRP A 259 10.50 21.35 13.69
N ALA A 260 10.09 21.44 12.42
CA ALA A 260 8.93 22.24 11.99
C ALA A 260 8.95 23.70 12.51
N GLY A 261 10.15 24.29 12.67
CA GLY A 261 10.35 25.67 13.11
C GLY A 261 10.38 25.90 14.62
N THR A 262 10.43 24.84 15.44
CA THR A 262 10.53 24.97 16.90
C THR A 262 11.43 23.92 17.55
N ARG A 263 11.90 24.23 18.76
CA ARG A 263 12.62 23.31 19.67
C ARG A 263 11.83 23.02 20.94
N ASP A 264 10.72 23.73 21.15
CA ASP A 264 9.89 23.57 22.33
C ASP A 264 9.05 22.29 22.19
N ILE A 265 9.20 21.38 23.16
CA ILE A 265 8.57 20.07 23.10
C ILE A 265 7.04 20.13 23.16
N GLU A 266 6.46 21.15 23.81
CA GLU A 266 5.02 21.32 23.87
C GLU A 266 4.50 21.87 22.54
N GLU A 267 5.22 22.79 21.90
CA GLU A 267 4.90 23.24 20.54
C GLU A 267 5.02 22.10 19.51
N VAL A 268 6.03 21.22 19.63
CA VAL A 268 6.17 20.01 18.79
C VAL A 268 4.93 19.12 18.91
N LYS A 269 4.47 18.85 20.15
CA LYS A 269 3.26 18.05 20.39
C LYS A 269 2.01 18.73 19.84
N GLU A 270 1.89 20.05 19.94
CA GLU A 270 0.77 20.81 19.38
C GLU A 270 0.74 20.67 17.85
N ILE A 271 1.88 20.85 17.17
CA ILE A 271 2.00 20.67 15.72
C ILE A 271 1.56 19.27 15.29
N LEU A 272 2.05 18.23 15.97
CA LEU A 272 1.63 16.84 15.69
C LEU A 272 0.13 16.65 15.92
N THR A 273 -0.41 17.18 17.02
CA THR A 273 -1.82 17.06 17.38
C THR A 273 -2.72 17.69 16.32
N THR A 274 -2.38 18.91 15.88
CA THR A 274 -3.11 19.60 14.81
C THR A 274 -3.06 18.82 13.51
N ALA A 275 -1.87 18.36 13.09
CA ALA A 275 -1.71 17.66 11.83
C ALA A 275 -2.45 16.30 11.81
N ILE A 276 -2.46 15.57 12.93
CA ILE A 276 -3.24 14.34 13.10
C ILE A 276 -4.74 14.64 12.99
N GLY A 277 -5.24 15.65 13.71
CA GLY A 277 -6.65 16.05 13.67
C GLY A 277 -7.10 16.49 12.27
N ASP A 278 -6.27 17.30 11.58
CA ASP A 278 -6.54 17.74 10.21
C ASP A 278 -6.58 16.56 9.24
N PHE A 279 -5.69 15.58 9.39
CA PHE A 279 -5.72 14.41 8.53
C PHE A 279 -6.91 13.48 8.83
N LEU A 280 -7.24 13.26 10.10
CA LEU A 280 -8.46 12.53 10.50
C LEU A 280 -9.72 13.17 9.92
N LYS A 281 -9.79 14.50 9.90
CA LYS A 281 -10.87 15.24 9.24
C LYS A 281 -10.98 14.90 7.76
N VAL A 282 -9.86 14.98 7.02
CA VAL A 282 -9.83 14.64 5.59
C VAL A 282 -10.30 13.19 5.37
N VAL A 283 -9.77 12.24 6.14
CA VAL A 283 -10.14 10.82 6.02
C VAL A 283 -11.63 10.61 6.31
N ARG A 284 -12.19 11.27 7.33
CA ARG A 284 -13.62 11.18 7.64
C ARG A 284 -14.49 11.80 6.54
N GLU A 285 -14.11 12.95 6.00
CA GLU A 285 -14.84 13.61 4.91
C GLU A 285 -14.86 12.74 3.64
N SER A 286 -13.76 12.05 3.33
CA SER A 286 -13.67 11.12 2.20
C SER A 286 -14.35 9.76 2.46
N ASN A 287 -14.45 9.33 3.72
CA ASN A 287 -14.99 8.03 4.12
C ASN A 287 -16.01 8.17 5.26
N PRO A 288 -17.25 8.62 4.96
CA PRO A 288 -18.20 9.04 5.99
C PRO A 288 -18.64 7.94 6.96
N THR A 289 -18.55 6.67 6.56
CA THR A 289 -19.03 5.54 7.35
C THR A 289 -17.94 4.64 7.93
N ALA A 290 -16.71 4.75 7.44
CA ALA A 290 -15.62 3.84 7.79
C ALA A 290 -15.24 3.91 9.27
N GLN A 291 -14.80 2.77 9.82
CA GLN A 291 -13.97 2.79 11.03
C GLN A 291 -12.61 3.41 10.67
N ILE A 292 -12.09 4.34 11.47
CA ILE A 292 -10.78 4.93 11.28
C ILE A 292 -9.91 4.48 12.45
N ILE A 293 -8.83 3.76 12.16
CA ILE A 293 -7.92 3.24 13.17
C ILE A 293 -6.55 3.86 12.93
N TRP A 294 -6.06 4.62 13.89
CA TRP A 294 -4.68 5.07 13.90
C TRP A 294 -3.81 4.03 14.62
N GLY A 295 -3.08 3.25 13.84
CA GLY A 295 -2.06 2.31 14.31
C GLY A 295 -0.72 3.01 14.49
N TYR A 296 -0.04 2.79 15.61
CA TYR A 296 1.35 3.24 15.80
C TYR A 296 2.10 2.31 16.75
N GLY A 297 3.37 1.98 16.44
CA GLY A 297 4.23 1.23 17.37
C GLY A 297 5.16 0.19 16.77
N MET A 298 5.09 -0.09 15.46
CA MET A 298 5.89 -1.17 14.85
C MET A 298 7.41 -0.90 14.83
N LEU A 299 7.83 0.35 14.98
CA LEU A 299 9.22 0.80 15.05
C LEU A 299 9.41 1.73 16.26
N GLY A 300 9.11 1.20 17.45
CA GLY A 300 9.19 1.91 18.73
C GLY A 300 7.92 2.68 19.11
N ASP A 301 7.90 3.15 20.36
CA ASP A 301 6.76 3.78 21.03
C ASP A 301 7.03 5.23 21.47
N ASN A 302 8.08 5.86 20.93
CA ASN A 302 8.35 7.28 21.17
C ASN A 302 7.17 8.14 20.72
N PHE A 303 6.79 9.16 21.49
CA PHE A 303 5.59 9.98 21.25
C PHE A 303 4.24 9.22 21.22
N LEU A 304 4.20 7.93 21.61
CA LEU A 304 2.97 7.14 21.65
C LEU A 304 1.83 7.85 22.40
N SER A 305 2.13 8.44 23.57
CA SER A 305 1.12 9.16 24.36
C SER A 305 0.58 10.39 23.62
N ALA A 306 1.45 11.18 22.98
CA ALA A 306 1.04 12.38 22.25
C ALA A 306 0.20 12.04 21.02
N ILE A 307 0.59 11.00 20.26
CA ILE A 307 -0.18 10.54 19.09
C ILE A 307 -1.53 9.98 19.55
N ARG A 308 -1.56 9.16 20.61
CA ARG A 308 -2.80 8.63 21.19
C ARG A 308 -3.74 9.77 21.62
N GLU A 309 -3.22 10.71 22.42
CA GLU A 309 -3.99 11.86 22.92
C GLU A 309 -4.55 12.71 21.78
N ALA A 310 -3.79 12.89 20.69
CA ALA A 310 -4.27 13.59 19.51
C ALA A 310 -5.44 12.88 18.81
N VAL A 311 -5.33 11.56 18.62
CA VAL A 311 -6.37 10.75 17.95
C VAL A 311 -7.63 10.65 18.82
N GLU A 312 -7.47 10.25 20.08
CA GLU A 312 -8.58 10.09 21.02
C GLU A 312 -9.22 11.46 21.34
N GLY A 313 -8.41 12.52 21.46
CA GLY A 313 -8.88 13.89 21.66
C GLY A 313 -9.69 14.41 20.48
N TYR A 314 -9.27 14.15 19.23
CA TYR A 314 -10.05 14.50 18.05
C TYR A 314 -11.39 13.74 17.99
N ALA A 315 -11.38 12.44 18.31
CA ALA A 315 -12.58 11.61 18.39
C ALA A 315 -13.58 12.16 19.43
N GLU A 316 -13.11 12.54 20.62
CA GLU A 316 -13.94 13.15 21.67
C GLU A 316 -14.50 14.52 21.24
N GLN A 317 -13.65 15.40 20.70
CA GLN A 317 -14.03 16.75 20.25
C GLN A 317 -15.11 16.72 19.16
N THR A 318 -15.05 15.72 18.28
CA THR A 318 -16.03 15.55 17.18
C THR A 318 -17.19 14.62 17.53
N ALA A 319 -17.17 14.01 18.73
CA ALA A 319 -18.08 12.94 19.14
C ALA A 319 -18.18 11.78 18.13
N ASP A 320 -17.10 11.49 17.42
CA ASP A 320 -17.01 10.42 16.44
C ASP A 320 -16.51 9.13 17.09
N SER A 321 -17.46 8.23 17.42
CA SER A 321 -17.17 6.94 18.05
C SER A 321 -16.54 5.89 17.11
N ARG A 322 -16.28 6.24 15.84
CA ARG A 322 -15.64 5.38 14.84
C ARG A 322 -14.18 5.75 14.58
N ILE A 323 -13.59 6.62 15.39
CA ILE A 323 -12.16 6.94 15.37
C ILE A 323 -11.50 6.28 16.57
N HIS A 324 -10.47 5.49 16.31
CA HIS A 324 -9.81 4.65 17.30
C HIS A 324 -8.29 4.80 17.22
N PHE A 325 -7.63 4.66 18.36
CA PHE A 325 -6.19 4.48 18.43
C PHE A 325 -5.87 3.02 18.76
N LEU A 326 -4.93 2.41 18.02
CA LEU A 326 -4.42 1.07 18.25
C LEU A 326 -2.90 1.09 18.38
N GLN A 327 -2.39 0.71 19.54
CA GLN A 327 -0.95 0.49 19.68
C GLN A 327 -0.56 -0.79 18.96
N LEU A 328 0.36 -0.69 18.00
CA LEU A 328 0.87 -1.82 17.25
C LEU A 328 2.08 -2.45 17.97
N PRO A 329 2.27 -3.78 17.90
CA PRO A 329 3.42 -4.45 18.50
C PRO A 329 4.74 -3.98 17.90
N ASP A 330 5.73 -3.75 18.75
CA ASP A 330 7.07 -3.32 18.34
C ASP A 330 7.86 -4.44 17.67
N THR A 331 8.77 -4.04 16.77
CA THR A 331 9.70 -4.94 16.10
C THR A 331 10.85 -5.31 17.03
N THR A 332 10.99 -6.60 17.30
CA THR A 332 12.08 -7.16 18.10
C THR A 332 13.29 -7.57 17.24
N PRO A 333 14.46 -7.84 17.85
CA PRO A 333 15.61 -8.42 17.14
C PRO A 333 15.32 -9.74 16.41
N ASP A 334 14.32 -10.51 16.84
CA ASP A 334 13.94 -11.79 16.20
C ASP A 334 12.94 -11.62 15.05
N THR A 335 12.36 -10.42 14.91
CA THR A 335 11.30 -10.10 13.94
C THR A 335 11.69 -8.99 12.96
N VAL A 336 12.87 -8.39 13.12
CA VAL A 336 13.44 -7.39 12.19
C VAL A 336 13.83 -8.04 10.85
N GLY A 337 13.60 -7.30 9.77
CA GLY A 337 13.95 -7.64 8.40
C GLY A 337 15.21 -6.92 7.91
N SER A 338 15.36 -6.78 6.60
CA SER A 338 16.40 -5.91 6.03
C SER A 338 16.13 -4.44 6.36
N ARG A 339 17.13 -3.55 6.19
CA ARG A 339 17.01 -2.11 6.48
C ARG A 339 16.58 -1.77 7.91
N LEU A 340 16.75 -2.68 8.86
CA LEU A 340 16.22 -2.57 10.24
C LEU A 340 14.71 -2.28 10.30
N HIS A 341 13.97 -2.66 9.27
CA HIS A 341 12.51 -2.51 9.19
C HIS A 341 11.80 -3.74 9.77
N PRO A 342 10.48 -3.68 10.02
CA PRO A 342 9.70 -4.84 10.43
C PRO A 342 9.79 -5.95 9.37
N GLY A 343 10.33 -7.11 9.74
CA GLY A 343 10.37 -8.27 8.87
C GLY A 343 9.01 -8.95 8.77
N MET A 344 8.91 -9.99 7.92
CA MET A 344 7.66 -10.75 7.72
C MET A 344 7.01 -11.21 9.04
N LYS A 345 7.80 -11.61 10.05
CA LYS A 345 7.27 -12.03 11.35
C LYS A 345 6.62 -10.88 12.13
N ALA A 346 7.23 -9.69 12.12
CA ALA A 346 6.63 -8.51 12.75
C ALA A 346 5.30 -8.17 12.07
N HIS A 347 5.27 -8.19 10.73
CA HIS A 347 4.04 -8.01 9.95
C HIS A 347 2.95 -9.04 10.29
N GLN A 348 3.30 -10.31 10.50
CA GLN A 348 2.34 -11.34 10.92
C GLN A 348 1.73 -11.06 12.30
N ILE A 349 2.55 -10.64 13.26
CA ILE A 349 2.09 -10.30 14.61
C ILE A 349 1.16 -9.09 14.55
N THR A 350 1.58 -8.02 13.87
CA THR A 350 0.76 -6.82 13.71
C THR A 350 -0.55 -7.10 12.95
N ALA A 351 -0.49 -7.93 11.90
CA ALA A 351 -1.69 -8.32 11.17
C ALA A 351 -2.68 -9.05 12.08
N LYS A 352 -2.21 -9.89 13.01
CA LYS A 352 -3.09 -10.59 13.94
C LYS A 352 -3.78 -9.66 14.93
N GLU A 353 -3.07 -8.65 15.43
CA GLU A 353 -3.64 -7.63 16.31
C GLU A 353 -4.72 -6.80 15.57
N ILE A 354 -4.41 -6.32 14.36
CA ILE A 354 -5.36 -5.54 13.56
C ILE A 354 -6.58 -6.39 13.15
N GLU A 355 -6.37 -7.65 12.74
CA GLU A 355 -7.45 -8.59 12.44
C GLU A 355 -8.40 -8.74 13.63
N THR A 356 -7.84 -9.02 14.82
CA THR A 356 -8.62 -9.21 16.05
C THR A 356 -9.43 -7.96 16.38
N TYR A 357 -8.79 -6.79 16.28
CA TYR A 357 -9.43 -5.51 16.54
C TYR A 357 -10.57 -5.21 15.56
N LEU A 358 -10.36 -5.44 14.26
CA LEU A 358 -11.38 -5.24 13.23
C LEU A 358 -12.56 -6.21 13.34
N GLN A 359 -12.34 -7.45 13.78
CA GLN A 359 -13.41 -8.43 14.00
C GLN A 359 -14.42 -7.97 15.08
N GLU A 360 -13.99 -7.12 16.01
CA GLU A 360 -14.87 -6.56 17.05
C GLU A 360 -15.67 -5.34 16.54
N LEU A 361 -15.22 -4.70 15.46
CA LEU A 361 -15.79 -3.45 14.94
C LEU A 361 -16.68 -3.61 13.69
N LEU A 362 -16.47 -4.67 12.90
CA LEU A 362 -17.07 -4.87 11.56
C LEU A 362 -18.21 -5.91 11.48
#